data_AF-A0A521XGL2-F1
#
_entry.id   AF-A0A521XGL2-F1
#
_cell.length_a   1.000
_cell.length_b   1.000
_cell.length_c   1.000
_cell.angle_alpha   90.00
_cell.angle_beta   90.00
_cell.angle_gamma   90.00
#
_symmetry.space_group_name_H-M   'P 1'
#
loop_
_entity.id
_entity.type
_entity.pdbx_description
1 polymer ?
#
loop_
_entity_poly.entity_id
_entity_poly.type
_entity_poly.pdbx_seq_one_letter_code
_entity_poly.pdbx_strand_id
1 'polypeptide(L)' 'MHESRLSRFLGEFKPQNYESEFTRFMREFKQQRPQLEAEQRKSRAIWWDHKQDLETQKRDQESRVKQQAYVYQNKV' A
#
# COMPACT_ATOMS: atom_id res chain seq x y z
N MET A 1 50.18 -2.10 -4.34
CA MET A 1 49.76 -2.39 -5.73
C MET A 1 49.25 -3.84 -5.85
N HIS A 2 48.16 -4.26 -5.18
CA HIS A 2 47.60 -5.62 -5.34
C HIS A 2 46.10 -5.75 -4.98
N GLU A 3 45.21 -4.87 -5.49
CA GLU A 3 43.75 -5.04 -5.30
C GLU A 3 42.94 -4.68 -6.55
N SER A 4 43.16 -5.38 -7.66
CA SER A 4 42.45 -5.09 -8.93
C SER A 4 42.20 -6.32 -9.81
N ARG A 5 41.85 -7.47 -9.21
CA ARG A 5 41.43 -8.66 -9.99
C ARG A 5 40.10 -9.30 -9.58
N LEU A 6 39.43 -8.78 -8.56
CA LEU A 6 38.16 -9.35 -8.09
C LEU A 6 36.91 -8.56 -8.56
N SER A 7 37.07 -7.31 -9.03
CA SER A 7 35.94 -6.49 -9.49
C SER A 7 35.40 -6.85 -10.88
N ARG A 8 36.04 -7.80 -11.59
CA ARG A 8 35.63 -8.20 -12.95
C ARG A 8 34.68 -9.41 -12.97
N PHE A 9 34.47 -10.10 -11.85
CA PHE A 9 33.70 -11.35 -11.84
C PHE A 9 32.24 -11.18 -11.39
N LEU A 10 31.88 -10.04 -10.80
CA LEU A 10 30.51 -9.74 -10.34
C LEU A 10 29.71 -8.89 -11.35
N GLY A 11 30.24 -8.67 -12.55
CA GLY A 11 29.70 -7.69 -13.50
C GLY A 11 28.50 -8.14 -14.35
N GLU A 12 28.18 -9.44 -14.42
CA GLU A 12 27.32 -9.89 -15.53
C GLU A 12 26.48 -11.14 -15.25
N PHE A 13 26.04 -11.36 -14.01
CA PHE A 13 24.87 -12.22 -13.78
C PHE A 13 23.62 -11.35 -13.91
N LYS A 14 23.12 -11.16 -15.14
CA LYS A 14 21.71 -10.86 -15.36
C LYS A 14 21.00 -12.20 -15.33
N PRO A 15 20.36 -12.63 -14.22
CA PRO A 15 19.50 -13.78 -14.33
C PRO A 15 18.48 -13.40 -15.41
N GLN A 16 18.19 -14.32 -16.33
CA GLN A 16 16.96 -14.19 -17.11
C GLN A 16 15.84 -14.32 -16.08
N ASN A 17 15.48 -13.18 -15.48
CA ASN A 17 14.62 -13.13 -14.33
C ASN A 17 13.29 -13.70 -14.79
N TYR A 18 12.91 -14.85 -14.23
CA TYR A 18 11.58 -15.37 -14.39
C TYR A 18 10.59 -14.26 -14.00
N GLU A 19 9.84 -13.77 -14.98
CA GLU A 19 8.70 -12.89 -14.76
C GLU A 19 7.46 -13.78 -14.75
N SER A 20 6.66 -13.69 -13.69
CA SER A 20 5.39 -14.39 -13.68
C SER A 20 4.46 -13.84 -14.75
N GLU A 21 3.62 -14.71 -15.32
CA GLU A 21 2.59 -14.34 -16.30
C GLU A 21 1.75 -13.15 -15.84
N PHE A 22 1.42 -13.11 -14.54
CA PHE A 22 0.68 -12.01 -13.94
C PHE A 22 1.47 -10.69 -13.95
N THR A 23 2.76 -10.73 -13.66
CA THR A 23 3.61 -9.52 -13.68
C THR A 23 3.71 -8.97 -15.11
N ARG A 24 3.92 -9.85 -16.10
CA ARG A 24 3.92 -9.46 -17.51
C ARG A 24 2.58 -8.84 -17.92
N PHE A 25 1.47 -9.48 -17.58
CA PHE A 25 0.13 -8.98 -17.84
C PHE A 25 -0.08 -7.58 -17.22
N MET A 26 0.26 -7.40 -15.94
CA MET A 26 0.08 -6.11 -15.28
C MET A 26 0.94 -5.01 -15.90
N ARG A 27 2.16 -5.34 -16.34
CA ARG A 27 3.05 -4.42 -17.04
C ARG A 27 2.45 -3.96 -18.36
N GLU A 28 2.01 -4.90 -19.20
CA GLU A 28 1.37 -4.62 -20.49
C GLU A 28 0.05 -3.84 -20.31
N PHE A 29 -0.77 -4.23 -19.33
CA PHE A 29 -2.03 -3.56 -19.03
C PHE A 29 -1.83 -2.08 -18.64
N LYS A 30 -0.83 -1.79 -17.79
CA LYS A 30 -0.50 -0.41 -17.41
C LYS A 30 0.08 0.40 -18.57
N GLN A 31 0.85 -0.22 -19.46
CA GLN A 31 1.37 0.44 -20.67
C GLN A 31 0.24 0.85 -21.62
N GLN A 32 -0.76 -0.02 -21.80
CA GLN A 32 -1.94 0.27 -22.62
C GLN A 32 -2.85 1.35 -22.00
N ARG A 33 -2.80 1.55 -20.67
CA ARG A 33 -3.66 2.48 -19.93
C ARG A 33 -2.87 3.41 -19.01
N PRO A 34 -2.12 4.38 -19.56
CA PRO A 34 -1.30 5.28 -18.75
C PRO A 34 -2.13 6.18 -17.81
N GLN A 35 -3.43 6.40 -18.08
CA GLN A 35 -4.33 7.16 -17.20
C GLN A 35 -4.73 6.41 -15.93
N LEU A 36 -4.55 5.09 -15.89
CA LEU A 36 -5.03 4.22 -14.81
C LEU A 36 -4.48 4.63 -13.43
N GLU A 37 -3.22 5.05 -13.37
CA GLU A 37 -2.60 5.49 -12.10
C GLU A 37 -3.26 6.76 -11.55
N ALA A 38 -3.63 7.70 -12.43
CA ALA A 38 -4.33 8.92 -12.03
C ALA A 38 -5.76 8.60 -11.54
N GLU A 39 -6.47 7.74 -12.26
CA GLU A 39 -7.79 7.24 -11.84
C GLU A 39 -7.72 6.51 -10.51
N GLN A 40 -6.72 5.64 -10.32
CA GLN A 40 -6.54 4.90 -9.07
C GLN A 40 -6.30 5.84 -7.89
N ARG A 41 -5.50 6.90 -8.08
CA ARG A 41 -5.28 7.94 -7.06
C ARG A 41 -6.57 8.70 -6.75
N LYS A 42 -7.32 9.12 -7.78
CA LYS A 42 -8.60 9.80 -7.63
C LYS A 42 -9.61 8.94 -6.87
N SER A 43 -9.77 7.68 -7.27
CA SER A 43 -10.68 6.73 -6.63
C SER A 43 -10.31 6.44 -5.18
N ARG A 44 -9.00 6.36 -4.86
CA ARG A 44 -8.56 6.30 -3.46
C ARG A 44 -8.94 7.57 -2.72
N ALA A 45 -8.64 8.74 -3.28
CA ALA A 45 -8.92 10.03 -2.62
C ALA A 45 -10.40 10.20 -2.27
N ILE A 46 -11.36 9.68 -3.05
CA ILE A 46 -12.80 9.75 -2.74
C ILE A 46 -13.13 9.22 -1.34
N TRP A 47 -12.51 8.13 -0.93
CA TRP A 47 -12.78 7.48 0.37
C TRP A 47 -11.91 8.01 1.51
N TRP A 48 -10.86 8.77 1.19
CA TRP A 48 -9.90 9.27 2.18
C TRP A 48 -10.03 10.78 2.41
N ASP A 49 -10.55 11.53 1.43
CA ASP A 49 -10.79 12.98 1.51
C ASP A 49 -12.15 13.27 2.14
N HIS A 50 -12.26 12.97 3.43
CA HIS A 50 -13.44 13.27 4.24
C HIS A 50 -13.11 14.37 5.23
N LYS A 51 -13.75 15.54 5.05
CA LYS A 51 -13.67 16.64 6.02
C LYS A 51 -14.17 16.16 7.38
N GLN A 52 -13.33 16.31 8.39
CA GLN A 52 -13.69 16.06 9.78
C GLN A 52 -14.13 17.37 10.41
N ASP A 53 -15.32 17.39 11.02
CA ASP A 53 -15.73 18.49 11.89
C ASP A 53 -15.21 18.24 13.31
N LEU A 54 -14.32 19.10 13.78
CA LEU A 54 -13.65 18.93 15.07
C LEU A 54 -14.62 19.05 16.25
N GLU A 55 -15.65 19.89 16.14
CA GLU A 55 -16.66 20.05 17.20
C GLU A 55 -17.53 18.79 17.32
N THR A 56 -17.94 18.21 16.18
CA THR A 56 -18.63 16.92 16.17
C THR A 56 -17.73 15.81 16.69
N GLN A 57 -16.47 15.74 16.26
CA GLN A 57 -15.51 14.75 16.75
C GLN A 57 -15.33 14.82 18.28
N LYS A 58 -15.27 16.03 18.83
CA LYS A 58 -15.18 16.25 20.29
C LYS A 58 -16.45 15.78 20.99
N ARG A 59 -17.63 16.14 20.48
CA ARG A 59 -18.92 15.70 21.03
C ARG A 59 -19.08 14.18 21.01
N ASP A 60 -18.64 13.53 19.92
CA ASP A 60 -18.68 12.08 19.78
C ASP A 60 -17.76 11.38 20.79
N GLN A 61 -16.59 11.97 21.07
CA GLN A 61 -15.70 11.49 22.12
C GLN A 61 -16.30 11.65 23.53
N GLU A 62 -16.91 12.82 23.80
CA GLU A 62 -17.54 13.13 25.09
C GLU A 62 -18.78 12.24 25.38
N SER A 63 -19.54 11.89 24.33
CA SER A 63 -20.74 11.05 24.43
C SER A 63 -20.45 9.54 24.43
N ARG A 64 -19.19 9.12 24.25
CA ARG A 64 -18.82 7.72 24.09
C ARG A 64 -19.05 6.92 25.38
N VAL A 65 -19.89 5.88 25.30
CA VAL A 65 -20.09 4.92 26.40
C VAL A 65 -19.06 3.79 26.30
N LYS A 66 -18.43 3.42 27.43
CA LYS A 66 -17.47 2.31 27.47
C LYS A 66 -18.20 0.97 27.31
N GLN A 67 -17.97 0.31 26.18
CA GLN A 67 -18.46 -1.05 25.91
C GLN A 67 -17.38 -2.09 26.22
N GLN A 68 -17.79 -3.28 26.67
CA GLN A 68 -16.87 -4.41 26.84
C GLN A 68 -16.35 -4.89 25.49
N ALA A 69 -15.11 -5.41 25.46
CA ALA A 69 -14.50 -5.94 24.24
C ALA A 69 -15.35 -7.07 23.62
N TYR A 70 -16.07 -7.81 24.46
CA TYR A 70 -17.03 -8.82 24.03
C TYR A 70 -18.35 -8.60 24.76
N VAL A 71 -19.38 -8.21 24.01
CA VAL A 71 -20.70 -7.77 24.52
C VAL A 71 -21.43 -8.86 25.30
N TYR A 72 -21.19 -10.11 24.94
CA TYR A 72 -21.81 -11.29 25.55
C TYR A 72 -20.92 -11.97 26.57
N GLN A 73 -19.78 -11.36 26.95
CA GLN A 73 -18.92 -11.96 27.97
C GLN A 73 -19.57 -11.74 29.33
N ASN A 74 -19.80 -12.84 30.05
CA ASN A 74 -20.21 -12.77 31.43
C ASN A 74 -19.16 -11.99 32.23
N LYS A 75 -19.60 -11.01 33.02
CA LYS A 75 -18.73 -10.31 33.96
C LYS A 75 -18.27 -11.35 34.99
N VAL A 76 -16.96 -11.65 35.02
CA VAL A 76 -16.34 -12.36 36.13
C VAL A 76 -16.25 -11.41 37.32
#